data_AF-A0AAF0W3G1-F1
#
_entry.id   AF-A0AAF0W3G1-F1
#
_cell.length_a   1.000
_cell.length_b   1.000
_cell.length_c   1.000
_cell.angle_alpha   90.00
_cell.angle_beta   90.00
_cell.angle_gamma   90.00
#
_symmetry.space_group_name_H-M   'P 1'
#
loop_
_entity.id
_entity.type
_entity.pdbx_description
1 polymer ?
#
loop_
_entity_poly.entity_id
_entity_poly.type
_entity_poly.pdbx_seq_one_letter_code
_entity_poly.pdbx_strand_id
1 'polypeptide(L)'
;MYKDVCKHNFSLEHCWKLLRYLPKWNVDFVNSPSTPDCVLLDNSDFDRPIGRKAAKEIQKKRRKWRLLQLAKEKEECEKRREAAEQDDADARIMAMDTSSMGEIVAEYFNLRKKEIIERKRNQFAK
;
A
#
# COMPACT_ATOMS: atom_id res chain seq x y z
N MET A 1 -9.79 27.53 -52.26
CA MET A 1 -9.00 28.60 -51.61
C MET A 1 -7.47 28.41 -51.71
N TYR A 2 -6.82 27.31 -51.31
CA TYR A 2 -5.35 27.18 -51.49
C TYR A 2 -4.93 26.82 -52.93
N LYS A 3 -5.71 25.96 -53.59
CA LYS A 3 -5.51 25.52 -54.98
C LYS A 3 -5.71 26.66 -56.00
N ASP A 4 -6.60 27.60 -55.67
CA ASP A 4 -6.94 28.74 -56.54
C ASP A 4 -5.87 29.83 -56.52
N VAL A 5 -5.15 29.98 -55.41
CA VAL A 5 -4.10 31.01 -55.24
C VAL A 5 -2.73 30.50 -55.70
N CYS A 6 -2.38 29.25 -55.38
CA CYS A 6 -1.02 28.74 -55.62
C CYS A 6 -0.91 27.82 -56.85
N LYS A 7 -2.02 27.49 -57.52
CA LYS A 7 -2.11 26.61 -58.72
C LYS A 7 -1.41 25.24 -58.59
N HIS A 8 -1.00 24.84 -57.39
CA HIS A 8 -0.38 23.55 -57.10
C HIS A 8 -1.32 22.71 -56.25
N ASN A 9 -1.36 21.39 -56.52
CA ASN A 9 -2.04 20.45 -55.63
C ASN A 9 -1.30 20.42 -54.29
N PHE A 10 -2.03 20.64 -53.20
CA PHE A 10 -1.51 20.57 -51.84
C PHE A 10 -1.01 19.15 -51.57
N SER A 11 0.30 18.98 -51.53
CA SER A 11 0.96 17.72 -51.17
C SER A 11 1.47 17.82 -49.74
N LEU A 12 1.38 16.72 -48.98
CA LEU A 12 1.95 16.62 -47.64
C LEU A 12 3.45 16.90 -47.65
N GLU A 13 4.14 16.57 -48.75
CA GLU A 13 5.55 16.91 -48.97
C GLU A 13 5.80 18.43 -49.02
N HIS A 14 4.85 19.20 -49.56
CA HIS A 14 4.97 20.67 -49.57
C HIS A 14 4.89 21.24 -48.16
N CYS A 15 3.99 20.69 -47.33
CA CYS A 15 3.88 21.08 -45.92
C CYS A 15 5.12 20.71 -45.13
N TRP A 16 5.64 19.51 -45.37
CA TRP A 16 6.86 19.04 -44.71
C TRP A 16 8.07 19.91 -45.03
N LYS A 17 8.25 20.30 -46.30
CA LYS A 17 9.34 21.21 -46.72
C LYS A 17 9.28 22.58 -46.04
N LEU A 18 8.09 23.09 -45.74
CA LEU A 18 7.92 24.37 -45.03
C LEU A 18 8.18 24.20 -43.52
N LEU A 19 7.68 23.11 -42.93
CA LEU A 19 7.73 22.92 -41.48
C LEU A 19 9.10 22.48 -40.97
N ARG A 20 9.91 21.80 -41.79
CA ARG A 20 11.20 21.21 -41.37
C ARG A 20 12.24 22.23 -40.88
N TYR A 21 12.13 23.48 -41.32
CA TYR A 21 13.04 24.55 -40.93
C TYR A 21 12.60 25.29 -39.66
N LEU A 22 11.41 24.99 -39.12
CA LEU A 22 10.94 25.61 -37.89
C LEU A 22 11.74 25.09 -36.69
N PRO A 23 12.09 25.96 -35.71
CA PRO A 23 12.92 25.60 -34.57
C PRO A 23 12.39 24.40 -33.76
N LYS A 24 11.06 24.24 -33.67
CA LYS A 24 10.42 23.10 -32.99
C LYS A 24 10.74 21.72 -33.59
N TRP A 25 11.22 21.68 -34.84
CA TRP A 25 11.56 20.45 -35.55
C TRP A 25 13.04 20.37 -35.92
N ASN A 26 13.83 21.39 -35.59
CA ASN A 26 15.24 21.49 -35.94
C ASN A 26 16.08 21.42 -34.66
N VAL A 27 16.59 20.21 -34.38
CA VAL A 27 17.34 19.89 -33.15
C VAL A 27 18.77 20.47 -33.18
N ASP A 28 19.19 21.05 -34.31
CA ASP A 28 20.57 21.48 -34.52
C ASP A 28 20.87 22.90 -34.00
N PHE A 29 19.88 23.61 -33.43
CA PHE A 29 20.06 24.97 -32.87
C PHE A 29 20.60 25.03 -31.43
N VAL A 30 20.94 23.89 -30.80
CA VAL A 30 21.35 23.86 -29.39
C VAL A 30 22.85 24.19 -29.18
N ASN A 31 23.61 24.53 -30.22
CA ASN A 31 25.05 24.78 -30.11
C ASN A 31 25.47 26.27 -30.23
N SER A 32 24.64 27.21 -29.78
CA SER A 32 25.08 28.59 -29.52
C SER A 32 25.00 28.91 -28.02
N PRO A 33 26.14 29.11 -27.33
CA PRO A 33 26.16 29.51 -25.92
C PRO A 33 25.93 31.01 -25.82
N SER A 34 24.68 31.43 -25.73
CA SER A 34 24.27 32.77 -25.27
C SER A 34 22.82 32.73 -24.84
N THR A 35 22.57 32.37 -23.58
CA THR A 35 21.28 32.57 -22.92
C THR A 35 21.38 33.74 -21.95
N PRO A 36 20.64 34.84 -22.16
CA PRO A 36 20.10 35.62 -21.07
C PRO A 36 18.76 35.00 -20.64
N ASP A 37 18.66 34.66 -19.35
CA ASP A 37 17.45 34.31 -18.60
C ASP A 37 16.44 33.32 -19.23
N CYS A 38 16.76 32.02 -19.12
CA CYS A 38 15.70 31.02 -19.01
C CYS A 38 15.27 30.95 -17.54
N VAL A 39 14.19 31.69 -17.24
CA VAL A 39 13.43 31.62 -16.00
C VAL A 39 13.28 30.16 -15.57
N LEU A 40 13.68 29.87 -14.34
CA LEU A 40 13.55 28.57 -13.68
C LEU A 40 12.05 28.32 -13.45
N LEU A 41 11.35 27.88 -14.50
CA LEU A 41 9.94 27.51 -14.44
C LEU A 41 9.87 26.24 -13.58
N ASP A 42 9.28 26.41 -12.39
CA ASP A 42 8.98 25.37 -11.45
C ASP A 42 8.31 24.18 -12.18
N ASN A 43 8.99 23.04 -12.22
CA ASN A 43 8.58 21.84 -12.96
C ASN A 43 7.55 21.01 -12.17
N SER A 44 6.80 21.64 -11.28
CA SER A 44 5.88 20.98 -10.35
C SER A 44 4.51 20.65 -10.96
N ASP A 45 4.17 21.17 -12.15
CA ASP A 45 2.82 21.07 -12.73
C ASP A 45 2.70 20.32 -14.07
N PHE A 46 3.75 19.63 -14.54
CA PHE A 46 3.68 18.84 -15.78
C PHE A 46 3.52 17.32 -15.56
N ASP A 47 3.04 16.91 -14.39
CA ASP A 47 2.68 15.51 -14.20
C ASP A 47 1.49 15.14 -15.09
N ARG A 48 1.78 14.28 -16.07
CA ARG A 48 0.79 13.81 -17.04
C ARG A 48 -0.39 13.20 -16.26
N PRO A 49 -1.63 13.68 -16.48
CA PRO A 49 -2.77 13.21 -15.70
C PRO A 49 -2.86 11.70 -15.79
N ILE A 50 -2.96 11.07 -14.62
CA ILE A 50 -2.95 9.61 -14.51
C ILE A 50 -4.05 9.05 -15.42
N GLY A 51 -3.63 8.27 -16.42
CA GLY A 51 -4.55 7.72 -17.39
C GLY A 51 -5.60 6.86 -16.68
N ARG A 52 -6.83 6.80 -17.22
CA ARG A 52 -7.94 6.06 -16.60
C ARG A 52 -7.59 4.60 -16.25
N LYS A 53 -6.70 3.96 -17.02
CA LYS A 53 -6.16 2.61 -16.72
C LYS A 53 -5.25 2.60 -15.49
N ALA A 54 -4.30 3.53 -15.41
CA ALA A 54 -3.39 3.66 -14.27
C ALA A 54 -4.14 4.05 -12.97
N ALA A 55 -5.13 4.94 -13.06
CA ALA A 55 -5.97 5.35 -11.93
C ALA A 55 -6.70 4.16 -11.30
N LYS A 56 -7.31 3.30 -12.14
CA LYS A 56 -8.04 2.10 -11.71
C LYS A 56 -7.12 1.09 -11.02
N GLU A 57 -5.92 0.86 -11.54
CA GLU A 57 -4.97 -0.06 -10.92
C GLU A 57 -4.44 0.45 -9.59
N ILE A 58 -4.15 1.75 -9.46
CA ILE A 58 -3.77 2.37 -8.18
C ILE A 58 -4.89 2.23 -7.16
N GLN A 59 -6.14 2.48 -7.56
CA GLN A 59 -7.30 2.32 -6.70
C GLN A 59 -7.48 0.86 -6.24
N LYS A 60 -7.31 -0.11 -7.15
CA LYS A 60 -7.38 -1.55 -6.84
C LYS A 60 -6.29 -1.97 -5.85
N LYS A 61 -5.04 -1.53 -6.07
CA LYS A 61 -3.93 -1.78 -5.13
C LYS A 61 -4.22 -1.19 -3.75
N ARG A 62 -4.71 0.05 -3.67
CA ARG A 62 -5.09 0.70 -2.40
C ARG A 62 -6.19 -0.09 -1.66
N ARG A 63 -7.23 -0.55 -2.37
CA ARG A 63 -8.28 -1.40 -1.76
C ARG A 63 -7.70 -2.71 -1.24
N LYS A 64 -6.82 -3.36 -2.00
CA LYS A 64 -6.15 -4.60 -1.59
C LYS A 64 -5.29 -4.39 -0.33
N TRP A 65 -4.50 -3.32 -0.29
CA TRP A 65 -3.69 -2.98 0.89
C TRP A 65 -4.54 -2.73 2.13
N ARG A 66 -5.64 -1.97 2.00
CA ARG A 66 -6.58 -1.74 3.11
C ARG A 66 -7.18 -3.04 3.62
N LEU A 67 -7.66 -3.90 2.71
CA LEU A 67 -8.21 -5.21 3.08
C LEU A 67 -7.19 -6.07 3.80
N LEU A 68 -5.93 -6.07 3.36
CA LEU A 68 -4.86 -6.82 4.01
C LEU A 68 -4.57 -6.29 5.42
N GLN A 69 -4.59 -4.96 5.60
CA GLN A 69 -4.38 -4.33 6.89
C GLN A 69 -5.51 -4.66 7.88
N LEU A 70 -6.76 -4.56 7.43
CA LEU A 70 -7.94 -4.97 8.19
C LEU A 70 -7.90 -6.46 8.57
N ALA A 71 -7.48 -7.34 7.66
CA ALA A 71 -7.36 -8.76 7.95
C ALA A 71 -6.32 -9.05 9.03
N LYS A 72 -5.16 -8.39 8.94
CA LYS A 72 -4.10 -8.50 9.94
C LYS A 72 -4.54 -7.99 11.32
N GLU A 73 -5.19 -6.83 11.35
CA GLU A 73 -5.71 -6.25 12.59
C GLU A 73 -6.78 -7.15 13.23
N LYS A 74 -7.65 -7.74 12.42
CA LYS A 74 -8.66 -8.70 12.88
C LYS A 74 -8.01 -9.95 13.46
N GLU A 75 -7.00 -10.51 12.80
CA GLU A 75 -6.25 -11.68 13.29
C GLU A 75 -5.54 -11.38 14.62
N GLU A 76 -4.92 -10.22 14.76
CA GLU A 76 -4.30 -9.81 16.02
C GLU A 76 -5.32 -9.58 17.13
N CYS A 77 -6.49 -9.02 16.80
CA CYS A 77 -7.59 -8.84 17.75
C CYS A 77 -8.15 -10.19 18.21
N GLU A 78 -8.28 -11.15 17.29
CA GLU A 78 -8.71 -12.51 17.59
C GLU A 78 -7.70 -13.24 18.49
N LYS A 79 -6.40 -13.16 18.20
CA LYS A 79 -5.35 -13.69 19.09
C LYS A 79 -5.39 -13.06 20.48
N ARG A 80 -5.63 -11.76 20.58
CA ARG A 80 -5.80 -11.06 21.87
C ARG A 80 -7.04 -11.56 22.62
N ARG A 81 -8.15 -11.79 21.91
CA ARG A 81 -9.38 -12.35 22.49
C ARG A 81 -9.17 -13.77 23.00
N GLU A 82 -8.53 -14.63 22.20
CA GLU A 82 -8.20 -16.01 22.58
C GLU A 82 -7.29 -16.06 23.81
N ALA A 83 -6.27 -15.20 23.87
CA ALA A 83 -5.40 -15.11 25.03
C ALA A 83 -6.17 -14.65 26.29
N ALA A 84 -7.05 -13.66 26.16
CA ALA A 84 -7.89 -13.21 27.28
C ALA A 84 -8.90 -14.29 27.73
N GLU A 85 -9.46 -15.05 26.80
CA GLU A 85 -10.36 -16.16 27.10
C GLU A 85 -9.63 -17.32 27.79
N GLN A 86 -8.41 -17.63 27.35
CA GLN A 86 -7.55 -18.61 28.01
C GLN A 86 -7.20 -18.16 29.43
N ASP A 87 -6.90 -16.89 29.64
CA ASP A 87 -6.60 -16.32 30.95
C ASP A 87 -7.81 -16.37 31.88
N ASP A 88 -9.01 -16.11 31.36
CA ASP A 88 -10.26 -16.25 32.10
C ASP A 88 -10.57 -17.72 32.43
N ALA A 89 -10.37 -18.65 31.49
CA ALA A 89 -10.53 -20.08 31.75
C ALA A 89 -9.54 -20.59 32.80
N ASP A 90 -8.27 -20.17 32.70
CA ASP A 90 -7.24 -20.48 33.69
C ASP A 90 -7.59 -19.86 35.06
N ALA A 91 -8.12 -18.64 35.11
CA ALA A 91 -8.58 -18.01 36.35
C ALA A 91 -9.74 -18.78 36.98
N ARG A 92 -10.69 -19.27 36.17
CA ARG A 92 -11.78 -20.15 36.63
C ARG A 92 -11.25 -21.45 37.23
N ILE A 93 -10.27 -22.09 36.59
CA ILE A 93 -9.60 -23.29 37.12
C ILE A 93 -8.90 -22.99 38.45
N MET A 94 -8.19 -21.87 38.54
CA MET A 94 -7.44 -21.46 39.74
C MET A 94 -8.37 -21.17 40.93
N ALA A 95 -9.53 -20.54 40.68
CA ALA A 95 -10.52 -20.17 41.68
C ALA A 95 -11.39 -21.34 42.17
N MET A 96 -11.43 -22.48 41.45
CA MET A 96 -12.22 -23.65 41.83
C MET A 96 -11.77 -24.20 43.20
N ASP A 97 -12.68 -24.28 44.17
CA ASP A 97 -12.40 -24.90 45.47
C ASP A 97 -12.41 -26.43 45.34
N THR A 98 -11.33 -27.06 45.80
CA THR A 98 -11.14 -28.51 45.74
C THR A 98 -11.37 -29.18 47.09
N SER A 99 -11.61 -28.41 48.17
CA SER A 99 -11.78 -28.94 49.53
C SER A 99 -13.01 -29.82 49.69
N SER A 100 -14.07 -29.55 48.94
CA SER A 100 -15.33 -30.30 48.95
C SER A 100 -15.38 -31.43 47.90
N MET A 101 -14.38 -31.56 47.03
CA MET A 101 -14.37 -32.53 45.94
C MET A 101 -13.74 -33.86 46.38
N GLY A 102 -14.11 -34.96 45.71
CA GLY A 102 -13.47 -36.27 45.94
C GLY A 102 -11.98 -36.24 45.56
N GLU A 103 -11.18 -37.10 46.21
CA GLU A 103 -9.71 -37.11 46.16
C GLU A 103 -9.14 -37.07 44.74
N ILE A 104 -9.66 -37.93 43.85
CA ILE A 104 -9.20 -38.02 42.45
C ILE A 104 -9.46 -36.70 41.68
N VAL A 105 -10.62 -36.08 41.89
CA VAL A 105 -11.00 -34.85 41.20
C VAL A 105 -10.21 -33.67 41.75
N ALA A 106 -10.03 -33.61 43.08
CA ALA A 106 -9.21 -32.61 43.72
C ALA A 106 -7.75 -32.67 43.22
N GLU A 107 -7.18 -33.87 43.08
CA GLU A 107 -5.84 -34.06 42.54
C GLU A 107 -5.72 -33.55 41.09
N TYR A 108 -6.69 -33.84 40.23
CA TYR A 108 -6.74 -33.32 38.86
C TYR A 108 -6.67 -31.80 38.80
N PHE A 109 -7.54 -31.11 39.54
CA PHE A 109 -7.53 -29.64 39.57
C PHE A 109 -6.23 -29.08 40.15
N ASN A 110 -5.70 -29.70 41.21
CA ASN A 110 -4.43 -29.28 41.80
C ASN A 110 -3.26 -29.42 40.82
N LEU A 111 -3.21 -30.50 40.04
CA LEU A 111 -2.22 -30.69 38.98
C LEU A 111 -2.39 -29.65 37.87
N ARG A 112 -3.64 -29.39 37.45
CA ARG A 112 -3.94 -28.39 36.42
C ARG A 112 -3.54 -26.98 36.84
N LYS A 113 -3.78 -26.59 38.10
CA LYS A 113 -3.32 -25.32 38.67
C LYS A 113 -1.80 -25.19 38.62
N LYS A 114 -1.06 -26.26 38.95
CA LYS A 114 0.41 -26.28 38.85
C LYS A 114 0.89 -26.08 37.40
N GLU A 115 0.28 -26.76 36.44
CA GLU A 115 0.60 -26.63 35.01
C GLU A 115 0.39 -25.19 34.51
N ILE A 116 -0.72 -24.55 34.91
CA ILE A 116 -1.01 -23.15 34.57
C ILE A 116 0.08 -22.22 35.10
N ILE A 117 0.49 -22.38 36.36
CA ILE A 117 1.55 -21.57 36.98
C ILE A 117 2.87 -21.74 36.21
N GLU A 118 3.25 -22.96 35.86
CA GLU A 118 4.50 -23.23 35.14
C GLU A 118 4.48 -22.62 33.73
N ARG A 119 3.37 -22.75 33.01
CA ARG A 119 3.19 -22.13 31.69
C ARG A 119 3.36 -20.61 31.75
N LYS A 120 2.77 -19.97 32.78
CA LYS A 120 2.90 -18.53 33.01
C LYS A 120 4.34 -18.14 33.37
N ARG A 121 5.03 -18.92 34.21
CA ARG A 121 6.46 -18.69 34.52
C ARG A 121 7.32 -18.73 33.25
N ASN A 122 7.11 -19.70 32.38
CA ASN A 122 7.84 -19.82 31.11
C ASN A 122 7.53 -18.69 30.13
N GLN A 123 6.32 -18.11 30.18
CA GLN A 123 5.96 -16.93 29.40
C GLN A 123 6.70 -15.68 29.89
N PHE A 124 6.83 -15.49 31.21
CA PHE A 124 7.54 -14.35 31.79
C PHE A 124 9.07 -14.48 31.74
N ALA A 125 9.59 -15.69 31.55
CA ALA A 125 11.03 -15.96 31.43
C ALA A 125 11.58 -15.78 30.00
N LYS A 126 10.73 -15.50 29.01
CA LYS A 126 11.09 -15.18 27.62
C LYS A 126 11.15 -13.67 27.41
#